data_AF-A0A5D4FX16-F1
#
_entry.id   AF-A0A5D4FX16-F1
#
_cell.length_a   1.000
_cell.length_b   1.000
_cell.length_c   1.000
_cell.angle_alpha   90.00
_cell.angle_beta   90.00
_cell.angle_gamma   90.00
#
_symmetry.space_group_name_H-M   'P 1'
#
loop_
_entity.id
_entity.type
_entity.pdbx_description
1 polymer ?
#
loop_
_entity_poly.entity_id
_entity_poly.type
_entity_poly.pdbx_seq_one_letter_code
_entity_poly.pdbx_strand_id
1 'polypeptide(L)'
;MGLFKNLRKRRIERKAAFKAAKTRAKVDAKEAAKLEKAKEKYLRKTAKQVRKLDAKELKNRRKHEEQMAKASIEQLKAGRFNSRNVLRFIGASRVAAPVVVPLVYRALTQLQSKGTVTTQDRGAAASALRSFPADGAPQRARIKQIQKSVDKGVPSGFAKDVNDRMDVLIEAIDNAGSMGEDQRKRVLESVSKELDLVEAQIATKRG
;
A
#
# COMPACT_ATOMS: atom_id res chain seq x y z
N MET A 1 -94.14 9.98 -11.01
CA MET A 1 -92.86 10.70 -10.80
C MET A 1 -91.92 10.43 -11.98
N GLY A 2 -91.74 11.38 -12.88
CA GLY A 2 -91.20 11.13 -14.23
C GLY A 2 -89.67 11.07 -14.36
N LEU A 3 -89.21 10.23 -15.29
CA LEU A 3 -87.81 9.99 -15.69
C LEU A 3 -86.99 11.27 -15.92
N PHE A 4 -87.60 12.33 -16.45
CA PHE A 4 -86.94 13.61 -16.69
C PHE A 4 -86.48 14.32 -15.40
N LYS A 5 -87.22 14.18 -14.29
CA LYS A 5 -86.84 14.75 -12.99
C LYS A 5 -85.60 14.03 -12.43
N ASN A 6 -85.50 12.72 -12.64
CA ASN A 6 -84.36 11.91 -12.22
C ASN A 6 -83.10 12.21 -13.06
N LEU A 7 -83.24 12.42 -14.37
CA LEU A 7 -82.13 12.83 -15.25
C LEU A 7 -81.59 14.21 -14.88
N ARG A 8 -82.47 15.18 -14.57
CA ARG A 8 -82.04 16.52 -14.10
C ARG A 8 -81.29 16.43 -12.77
N LYS A 9 -81.80 15.67 -11.79
CA LYS A 9 -81.11 15.44 -10.50
C LYS A 9 -79.72 14.84 -10.69
N ARG A 10 -79.59 13.76 -11.46
CA ARG A 10 -78.29 13.12 -11.76
C ARG A 10 -77.29 14.07 -12.42
N ARG A 11 -77.74 14.95 -13.32
CA ARG A 11 -76.86 15.96 -13.94
C ARG A 11 -76.37 16.99 -12.92
N ILE A 12 -77.22 17.42 -12.00
CA ILE A 12 -76.85 18.38 -10.95
C ILE A 12 -75.82 17.74 -10.00
N GLU A 13 -76.06 16.50 -9.55
CA GLU A 13 -75.13 15.73 -8.71
C GLU A 13 -73.78 15.53 -9.39
N ARG A 14 -73.76 15.14 -10.67
CA ARG A 14 -72.51 15.00 -11.44
C ARG A 14 -71.77 16.32 -11.59
N LYS A 15 -72.47 17.43 -11.84
CA LYS A 15 -71.84 18.77 -11.91
C LYS A 15 -71.28 19.19 -10.55
N ALA A 16 -71.98 18.91 -9.45
CA ALA A 16 -71.52 19.19 -8.10
C ALA A 16 -70.28 18.35 -7.76
N ALA A 17 -70.31 17.05 -8.04
CA ALA A 17 -69.19 16.14 -7.85
C ALA A 17 -67.96 16.56 -8.68
N PHE A 18 -68.17 16.94 -9.95
CA PHE A 18 -67.10 17.45 -10.81
C PHE A 18 -66.49 18.75 -10.28
N LYS A 19 -67.33 19.70 -9.82
CA LYS A 19 -66.84 20.94 -9.21
C LYS A 19 -66.03 20.66 -7.93
N ALA A 20 -66.52 19.78 -7.07
CA ALA A 20 -65.83 19.37 -5.84
C ALA A 20 -64.49 18.67 -6.13
N ALA A 21 -64.47 17.76 -7.12
CA ALA A 21 -63.24 17.11 -7.58
C ALA A 21 -62.25 18.13 -8.15
N LYS A 22 -62.73 19.08 -8.95
CA LYS A 22 -61.89 20.16 -9.53
C LYS A 22 -61.31 21.07 -8.45
N THR A 23 -62.07 21.40 -7.40
CA THR A 23 -61.56 22.21 -6.29
C THR A 23 -60.54 21.44 -5.47
N ARG A 24 -60.79 20.16 -5.18
CA ARG A 24 -59.82 19.29 -4.50
C ARG A 24 -58.52 19.18 -5.28
N ALA A 25 -58.59 18.82 -6.57
CA ALA A 25 -57.41 18.74 -7.43
C ALA A 25 -56.62 20.05 -7.50
N LYS A 26 -57.29 21.21 -7.48
CA LYS A 26 -56.61 22.52 -7.42
C LYS A 26 -55.92 22.78 -6.08
N VAL A 27 -56.51 22.35 -4.97
CA VAL A 27 -55.90 22.47 -3.64
C VAL A 27 -54.72 21.53 -3.53
N ASP A 28 -54.90 20.26 -3.91
CA ASP A 28 -53.85 19.24 -3.90
C ASP A 28 -52.66 19.66 -4.77
N ALA A 29 -52.90 20.19 -5.97
CA ALA A 29 -51.84 20.71 -6.84
C ALA A 29 -51.09 21.89 -6.21
N LYS A 30 -51.79 22.79 -5.50
CA LYS A 30 -51.16 23.93 -4.80
C LYS A 30 -50.33 23.45 -3.61
N GLU A 31 -50.82 22.47 -2.86
CA GLU A 31 -50.09 21.89 -1.72
C GLU A 31 -48.87 21.10 -2.19
N ALA A 32 -49.01 20.31 -3.25
CA ALA A 32 -47.91 19.61 -3.90
C ALA A 32 -46.82 20.61 -4.36
N ALA A 33 -47.21 21.68 -5.06
CA ALA A 33 -46.26 22.70 -5.51
C ALA A 33 -45.55 23.42 -4.36
N LYS A 34 -46.23 23.66 -3.23
CA LYS A 34 -45.61 24.24 -2.02
C LYS A 34 -44.62 23.25 -1.39
N LEU A 35 -44.99 21.98 -1.29
CA LEU A 35 -44.13 20.93 -0.76
C LEU A 35 -42.89 20.73 -1.64
N GLU A 36 -43.04 20.72 -2.96
CA GLU A 36 -41.91 20.63 -3.90
C GLU A 36 -40.96 21.82 -3.75
N LYS A 37 -41.49 23.05 -3.69
CA LYS A 37 -40.65 24.24 -3.41
C LYS A 37 -39.89 24.13 -2.09
N ALA A 38 -40.55 23.64 -1.03
CA ALA A 38 -39.92 23.45 0.27
C ALA A 38 -38.82 22.38 0.20
N LYS A 39 -39.09 21.25 -0.46
CA LYS A 39 -38.12 20.16 -0.71
C LYS A 39 -36.92 20.66 -1.50
N GLU A 40 -37.12 21.35 -2.62
CA GLU A 40 -36.04 21.93 -3.41
C GLU A 40 -35.18 22.91 -2.60
N LYS A 41 -35.82 23.78 -1.81
CA LYS A 41 -35.09 24.73 -0.95
C LYS A 41 -34.24 23.99 0.10
N TYR A 42 -34.77 22.92 0.68
CA TYR A 42 -34.03 22.08 1.61
C TYR A 42 -32.85 21.38 0.92
N LEU A 43 -33.08 20.74 -0.23
CA LEU A 43 -32.06 20.08 -1.03
C LEU A 43 -30.93 21.03 -1.45
N ARG A 44 -31.26 22.27 -1.85
CA ARG A 44 -30.24 23.29 -2.18
C ARG A 44 -29.42 23.67 -0.96
N LYS A 45 -30.04 23.78 0.23
CA LYS A 45 -29.32 24.08 1.47
C LYS A 45 -28.39 22.93 1.86
N THR A 46 -28.88 21.69 1.83
CA THR A 46 -28.07 20.51 2.18
C THR A 46 -26.94 20.32 1.18
N ALA A 47 -27.20 20.43 -0.13
CA ALA A 47 -26.15 20.36 -1.16
C ALA A 47 -25.07 21.42 -0.95
N LYS A 48 -25.43 22.65 -0.56
CA LYS A 48 -24.46 23.71 -0.25
C LYS A 48 -23.63 23.38 1.00
N GLN A 49 -24.24 22.80 2.03
CA GLN A 49 -23.54 22.40 3.25
C GLN A 49 -22.56 21.25 2.96
N VAL A 50 -23.01 20.22 2.24
CA VAL A 50 -22.18 19.08 1.82
C VAL A 50 -20.97 19.58 1.03
N ARG A 51 -21.17 20.41 -0.01
CA ARG A 51 -20.06 21.01 -0.78
C ARG A 51 -19.07 21.78 0.08
N LYS A 52 -19.54 22.48 1.12
CA LYS A 52 -18.67 23.24 2.04
C LYS A 52 -17.88 22.31 2.95
N LEU A 53 -18.48 21.21 3.40
CA LEU A 53 -17.80 20.19 4.20
C LEU A 53 -16.75 19.47 3.35
N ASP A 54 -17.11 19.02 2.15
CA ASP A 54 -16.19 18.36 1.21
C ASP A 54 -14.98 19.25 0.89
N ALA A 55 -15.22 20.54 0.63
CA ALA A 55 -14.13 21.49 0.36
C ALA A 55 -13.19 21.68 1.57
N LYS A 56 -13.73 21.68 2.80
CA LYS A 56 -12.92 21.76 4.02
C LYS A 56 -12.14 20.47 4.23
N GLU A 57 -12.76 19.32 4.04
CA GLU A 57 -12.12 18.02 4.19
C GLU A 57 -10.99 17.86 3.18
N LEU A 58 -11.22 18.21 1.91
CA LEU A 58 -10.20 18.17 0.86
C LEU A 58 -9.02 19.10 1.20
N LYS A 59 -9.29 20.29 1.74
CA LYS A 59 -8.24 21.20 2.19
C LYS A 59 -7.43 20.61 3.35
N ASN A 60 -8.10 19.96 4.31
CA ASN A 60 -7.44 19.33 5.43
C ASN A 60 -6.59 18.13 5.00
N ARG A 61 -7.10 17.30 4.06
CA ARG A 61 -6.36 16.20 3.44
C ARG A 61 -5.10 16.70 2.75
N ARG A 62 -5.21 17.73 1.90
CA ARG A 62 -4.03 18.35 1.24
C ARG A 62 -3.00 18.84 2.24
N LYS A 63 -3.42 19.53 3.31
CA LYS A 63 -2.50 19.98 4.37
C LYS A 63 -1.82 18.82 5.07
N HIS A 64 -2.56 17.76 5.36
CA HIS A 64 -2.03 16.57 6.02
C HIS A 64 -1.03 15.85 5.10
N GLU A 65 -1.35 15.69 3.81
CA GLU A 65 -0.45 15.11 2.80
C GLU A 65 0.83 15.95 2.64
N GLU A 66 0.73 17.29 2.59
CA GLU A 66 1.89 18.18 2.57
C GLU A 66 2.76 18.04 3.83
N GLN A 67 2.14 17.92 5.02
CA GLN A 67 2.87 17.71 6.27
C GLN A 67 3.56 16.35 6.29
N MET A 68 2.88 15.29 5.87
CA MET A 68 3.45 13.95 5.77
C MET A 68 4.59 13.89 4.76
N ALA A 69 4.45 14.55 3.61
CA ALA A 69 5.50 14.66 2.61
C ALA A 69 6.72 15.42 3.17
N LYS A 70 6.51 16.56 3.84
CA LYS A 70 7.60 17.31 4.50
C LYS A 70 8.28 16.48 5.58
N ALA A 71 7.50 15.82 6.45
CA ALA A 71 8.02 14.93 7.48
C ALA A 71 8.83 13.77 6.88
N SER A 72 8.36 13.17 5.77
CA SER A 72 9.12 12.11 5.08
C SER A 72 10.44 12.63 4.50
N ILE A 73 10.45 13.84 3.92
CA ILE A 73 11.68 14.46 3.39
C ILE A 73 12.65 14.77 4.54
N GLU A 74 12.16 15.28 5.67
CA GLU A 74 12.96 15.53 6.86
C GLU A 74 13.51 14.24 7.46
N GLN A 75 12.72 13.17 7.50
CA GLN A 75 13.18 11.85 7.94
C GLN A 75 14.22 11.26 6.98
N LEU A 76 14.07 11.42 5.67
CA LEU A 76 15.07 10.99 4.69
C LEU A 76 16.36 11.81 4.81
N LYS A 77 16.26 13.13 5.01
CA LYS A 77 17.42 14.01 5.25
C LYS A 77 18.12 13.67 6.57
N ALA A 78 17.36 13.45 7.64
CA ALA A 78 17.90 13.01 8.92
C ALA A 78 18.52 11.62 8.79
N GLY A 79 17.88 10.67 8.11
CA GLY A 79 18.38 9.32 7.89
C GLY A 79 19.73 9.26 7.17
N ARG A 80 20.02 10.22 6.29
CA ARG A 80 21.30 10.25 5.55
C ARG A 80 22.49 10.73 6.40
N PHE A 81 22.27 11.60 7.39
CA PHE A 81 23.31 12.06 8.32
C PHE A 81 22.71 12.44 9.69
N ASN A 82 22.23 11.44 10.46
CA ASN A 82 21.78 11.66 11.84
C ASN A 82 22.96 11.41 12.78
N SER A 83 23.46 12.45 13.44
CA SER A 83 24.51 12.37 14.45
C SER A 83 24.20 11.32 15.52
N ARG A 84 22.91 11.12 15.85
CA ARG A 84 22.46 10.12 16.82
C ARG A 84 22.61 8.68 16.33
N ASN A 85 22.41 8.43 15.03
CA ASN A 85 22.65 7.11 14.43
C ASN A 85 24.14 6.85 14.26
N VAL A 86 24.91 7.87 13.86
CA VAL A 86 26.38 7.78 13.78
C VAL A 86 26.98 7.50 15.16
N LEU A 87 26.55 8.20 16.21
CA LEU A 87 27.01 7.95 17.58
C LEU A 87 26.62 6.56 18.10
N ARG A 88 25.42 6.06 17.76
CA ARG A 88 25.02 4.68 18.08
C ARG A 88 25.87 3.64 17.36
N PHE A 89 26.17 3.86 16.08
CA PHE A 89 27.04 2.98 15.30
C PHE A 89 28.49 2.99 15.82
N ILE A 90 29.03 4.16 16.16
CA ILE A 90 30.37 4.31 16.76
C ILE A 90 30.41 3.67 18.16
N GLY A 91 29.37 3.85 18.98
CA GLY A 91 29.28 3.21 20.29
C GLY A 91 29.23 1.69 20.19
N ALA A 92 28.38 1.17 19.29
CA ALA A 92 28.26 -0.27 19.05
C ALA A 92 29.55 -0.86 18.46
N SER A 93 30.22 -0.15 17.52
CA SER A 93 31.48 -0.60 16.96
C SER A 93 32.59 -0.63 18.00
N ARG A 94 32.65 0.31 18.95
CA ARG A 94 33.66 0.33 20.02
C ARG A 94 33.52 -0.85 20.99
N VAL A 95 32.30 -1.31 21.23
CA VAL A 95 32.02 -2.48 22.09
C VAL A 95 32.25 -3.79 21.33
N ALA A 96 31.85 -3.87 20.06
CA ALA A 96 31.95 -5.09 19.27
C ALA A 96 33.34 -5.30 18.62
N ALA A 97 34.11 -4.22 18.39
CA ALA A 97 35.43 -4.27 17.76
C ALA A 97 36.40 -5.28 18.38
N PRO A 98 36.61 -5.34 19.72
CA PRO A 98 37.57 -6.27 20.31
C PRO A 98 37.23 -7.75 20.09
N VAL A 99 35.97 -8.08 19.80
CA VAL A 99 35.52 -9.47 19.55
C VAL A 99 35.43 -9.77 18.05
N VAL A 100 34.91 -8.83 17.26
CA VAL A 100 34.70 -9.01 15.81
C VAL A 100 36.01 -8.98 15.03
N VAL A 101 36.95 -8.08 15.39
CA VAL A 101 38.23 -7.92 14.67
C VAL A 101 39.06 -9.22 14.69
N PRO A 102 39.27 -9.90 15.84
CA PRO A 102 40.00 -11.17 15.86
C PRO A 102 39.29 -12.30 15.11
N LEU A 103 37.94 -12.33 15.12
CA LEU A 103 37.18 -13.37 14.42
C LEU A 103 37.28 -13.22 12.90
N VAL A 104 37.21 -11.99 12.38
CA VAL A 104 37.43 -11.70 10.96
C VAL A 104 38.87 -12.05 10.56
N TYR A 105 39.85 -11.69 11.39
CA TYR A 105 41.25 -12.05 11.15
C TYR A 105 41.45 -13.59 11.12
N ARG A 106 40.81 -14.33 12.04
CA ARG A 106 40.82 -15.80 12.06
C ARG A 106 40.12 -16.42 10.85
N ALA A 107 39.00 -15.84 10.40
CA ALA A 107 38.33 -16.30 9.19
C ALA A 107 39.19 -16.10 7.93
N LEU A 108 39.81 -14.92 7.80
CA LEU A 108 40.71 -14.60 6.68
C LEU A 108 41.96 -15.50 6.67
N THR A 109 42.53 -15.77 7.85
CA THR A 109 43.69 -16.66 7.96
C THR A 109 43.34 -18.13 7.73
N GLN A 110 42.14 -18.60 8.12
CA GLN A 110 41.64 -19.95 7.78
C GLN A 110 41.31 -20.11 6.29
N LEU A 111 40.90 -19.04 5.62
CA LEU A 111 40.77 -19.00 4.16
C LEU A 111 42.13 -19.09 3.46
N GLN A 112 43.16 -18.41 3.98
CA GLN A 112 44.52 -18.47 3.44
C GLN A 112 45.25 -19.78 3.76
N SER A 113 45.03 -20.38 4.93
CA SER A 113 45.71 -21.63 5.32
C SER A 113 45.17 -22.88 4.61
N LYS A 114 44.01 -22.78 3.96
CA LYS A 114 43.53 -23.80 2.99
C LYS A 114 44.23 -23.69 1.62
N GLY A 115 45.15 -22.75 1.45
CA GLY A 115 45.78 -22.39 0.17
C GLY A 115 47.28 -22.67 0.04
N THR A 116 47.87 -23.65 0.73
CA THR A 116 49.14 -24.24 0.25
C THR A 116 48.82 -25.21 -0.88
N VAL A 117 48.50 -24.63 -2.04
CA VAL A 117 48.28 -25.35 -3.28
C VAL A 117 49.47 -25.08 -4.19
N THR A 118 50.11 -26.17 -4.58
CA THR A 118 51.20 -26.25 -5.55
C THR A 118 50.86 -25.50 -6.84
N THR A 119 51.90 -24.95 -7.45
CA THR A 119 51.94 -24.00 -8.59
C THR A 119 51.25 -24.43 -9.89
N GLN A 120 50.54 -25.56 -9.92
CA GLN A 120 49.90 -26.10 -11.12
C GLN A 120 48.48 -25.55 -11.35
N ASP A 121 47.81 -25.00 -10.34
CA ASP A 121 46.41 -24.55 -10.42
C ASP A 121 46.21 -23.10 -10.89
N ARG A 122 47.30 -22.36 -11.12
CA ARG A 122 47.23 -20.97 -11.61
C ARG A 122 46.73 -20.88 -13.07
N GLY A 123 46.84 -21.97 -13.83
CA GLY A 123 46.29 -22.06 -15.20
C GLY A 123 44.76 -22.24 -15.22
N ALA A 124 44.20 -22.95 -14.24
CA ALA A 124 42.75 -23.16 -14.14
C ALA A 124 42.02 -21.95 -13.50
N ALA A 125 42.72 -21.19 -12.65
CA ALA A 125 42.16 -20.02 -11.98
C ALA A 125 41.77 -18.88 -12.95
N ALA A 126 42.52 -18.69 -14.05
CA ALA A 126 42.18 -17.67 -15.05
C ALA A 126 40.93 -18.04 -15.88
N SER A 127 40.60 -19.33 -16.00
CA SER A 127 39.39 -19.84 -16.67
C SER A 127 38.18 -19.88 -15.73
N ALA A 128 38.40 -20.06 -14.42
CA ALA A 128 37.35 -20.08 -13.39
C ALA A 128 36.88 -18.68 -12.98
N LEU A 129 37.69 -17.64 -13.18
CA LEU A 129 37.32 -16.23 -12.97
C LEU A 129 36.25 -15.70 -13.95
N ARG A 130 35.83 -16.50 -14.94
CA ARG A 130 34.66 -16.24 -15.81
C ARG A 130 33.38 -16.98 -15.39
N SER A 131 33.41 -17.76 -14.31
CA SER A 131 32.23 -18.37 -13.70
C SER A 131 32.06 -17.80 -12.30
N PHE A 132 31.52 -16.57 -12.25
CA PHE A 132 31.29 -15.83 -11.02
C PHE A 132 30.43 -16.63 -10.02
N PRO A 133 30.91 -16.86 -8.79
CA PRO A 133 30.13 -17.51 -7.76
C PRO A 133 29.06 -16.54 -7.21
N ALA A 134 27.80 -16.89 -7.43
CA ALA A 134 26.56 -16.43 -6.76
C ALA A 134 26.07 -14.99 -7.04
N ASP A 135 25.68 -14.71 -8.29
CA ASP A 135 24.77 -13.60 -8.60
C ASP A 135 23.46 -13.76 -7.80
N GLY A 136 23.03 -12.74 -7.05
CA GLY A 136 21.81 -12.79 -6.22
C GLY A 136 22.00 -13.13 -4.73
N ALA A 137 23.24 -13.32 -4.25
CA ALA A 137 23.53 -13.59 -2.84
C ALA A 137 22.91 -12.57 -1.83
N PRO A 138 22.95 -11.25 -2.05
CA PRO A 138 22.35 -10.31 -1.10
C PRO A 138 20.82 -10.44 -1.02
N GLN A 139 20.14 -10.71 -2.13
CA GLN A 139 18.69 -10.92 -2.15
C GLN A 139 18.31 -12.21 -1.41
N ARG A 140 19.05 -13.31 -1.59
CA ARG A 140 18.81 -14.55 -0.85
C ARG A 140 19.03 -14.39 0.66
N ALA A 141 20.02 -13.61 1.08
CA ALA A 141 20.24 -13.32 2.48
C ALA A 141 19.05 -12.55 3.10
N ARG A 142 18.51 -11.55 2.38
CA ARG A 142 17.32 -10.81 2.80
C ARG A 142 16.07 -11.69 2.85
N ILE A 143 15.86 -12.55 1.85
CA ILE A 143 14.75 -13.51 1.84
C ILE A 143 14.77 -14.37 3.11
N LYS A 144 15.92 -14.96 3.45
CA LYS A 144 16.06 -15.76 4.68
C LYS A 144 15.81 -14.94 5.96
N GLN A 145 16.19 -13.67 5.97
CA GLN A 145 15.92 -12.78 7.09
C GLN A 145 14.42 -12.51 7.23
N ILE A 146 13.72 -12.26 6.12
CA ILE A 146 12.27 -12.03 6.08
C ILE A 146 11.52 -13.27 6.58
N GLN A 147 11.85 -14.47 6.06
CA GLN A 147 11.27 -15.75 6.49
C GLN A 147 11.42 -15.94 8.00
N LYS A 148 12.63 -15.78 8.55
CA LYS A 148 12.85 -15.85 10.00
C LYS A 148 12.08 -14.81 10.79
N SER A 149 11.82 -13.66 10.18
CA SER A 149 11.12 -12.58 10.85
C SER A 149 9.63 -12.93 11.00
N VAL A 150 8.99 -13.51 9.98
CA VAL A 150 7.54 -13.81 10.02
C VAL A 150 7.19 -14.98 10.94
N ASP A 151 8.16 -15.80 11.33
CA ASP A 151 7.96 -16.84 12.34
C ASP A 151 7.54 -16.30 13.72
N LYS A 152 7.73 -15.00 13.99
CA LYS A 152 7.41 -14.37 15.27
C LYS A 152 6.67 -13.04 15.09
N GLY A 153 5.48 -12.96 15.69
CA GLY A 153 4.75 -11.70 15.87
C GLY A 153 3.87 -11.25 14.70
N VAL A 154 3.53 -12.13 13.75
CA VAL A 154 2.53 -11.87 12.71
C VAL A 154 1.51 -13.01 12.63
N PRO A 155 0.29 -12.77 12.12
CA PRO A 155 -0.72 -13.82 11.97
C PRO A 155 -0.23 -14.98 11.08
N SER A 156 -0.55 -16.22 11.46
CA SER A 156 -0.07 -17.43 10.76
C SER A 156 -0.41 -17.48 9.27
N GLY A 157 -1.62 -17.04 8.89
CA GLY A 157 -2.02 -16.95 7.48
C GLY A 157 -1.20 -15.94 6.68
N PHE A 158 -0.78 -14.83 7.30
CA PHE A 158 0.09 -13.84 6.67
C PHE A 158 1.54 -14.33 6.59
N ALA A 159 2.04 -15.02 7.63
CA ALA A 159 3.35 -15.65 7.59
C ALA A 159 3.46 -16.66 6.44
N LYS A 160 2.41 -17.45 6.21
CA LYS A 160 2.34 -18.39 5.09
C LYS A 160 2.40 -17.68 3.74
N ASP A 161 1.58 -16.66 3.51
CA ASP A 161 1.59 -15.87 2.26
C ASP A 161 2.96 -15.24 1.99
N VAL A 162 3.63 -14.71 3.02
CA VAL A 162 4.98 -14.16 2.88
C VAL A 162 5.98 -15.25 2.49
N ASN A 163 5.94 -16.42 3.13
CA ASN A 163 6.83 -17.52 2.81
C ASN A 163 6.62 -18.02 1.37
N ASP A 164 5.38 -18.21 0.94
CA ASP A 164 5.04 -18.63 -0.42
C ASP A 164 5.59 -17.61 -1.45
N ARG A 165 5.48 -16.30 -1.17
CA ARG A 165 6.09 -15.26 -2.03
C ARG A 165 7.61 -15.28 -2.03
N MET A 166 8.24 -15.55 -0.89
CA MET A 166 9.69 -15.64 -0.79
C MET A 166 10.24 -16.79 -1.65
N ASP A 167 9.52 -17.91 -1.72
CA ASP A 167 9.90 -19.04 -2.57
C ASP A 167 9.86 -18.66 -4.06
N VAL A 168 8.82 -17.93 -4.49
CA VAL A 168 8.73 -17.39 -5.86
C VAL A 168 9.90 -16.43 -6.18
N LEU A 169 10.31 -15.60 -5.22
CA LEU A 169 11.46 -14.71 -5.42
C LEU A 169 12.79 -15.48 -5.51
N ILE A 170 12.93 -16.60 -4.80
CA ILE A 170 14.09 -17.49 -4.94
C ILE A 170 14.15 -18.06 -6.35
N GLU A 171 13.03 -18.57 -6.87
CA GLU A 171 12.94 -19.08 -8.24
C GLU A 171 13.28 -17.99 -9.27
N ALA A 172 12.83 -16.75 -9.06
CA ALA A 172 13.17 -15.62 -9.92
C ALA A 172 14.69 -15.33 -9.92
N ILE A 173 15.35 -15.41 -8.76
CA ILE A 173 16.81 -15.26 -8.64
C ILE A 173 17.53 -16.43 -9.35
N ASP A 174 17.06 -17.66 -9.17
CA ASP A 174 17.62 -18.84 -9.84
C ASP A 174 17.52 -18.72 -11.37
N ASN A 175 16.34 -18.34 -11.87
CA ASN A 175 16.11 -18.11 -13.29
C ASN A 175 16.95 -16.97 -13.86
N ALA A 176 17.16 -15.90 -13.08
CA ALA A 176 17.99 -14.76 -13.49
C ALA A 176 19.44 -15.17 -13.77
N GLY A 177 19.94 -16.26 -13.16
CA GLY A 177 21.27 -16.81 -13.42
C GLY A 177 21.46 -17.32 -14.86
N SER A 178 20.37 -17.68 -15.54
CA SER A 178 20.36 -18.11 -16.94
C SER A 178 20.11 -16.98 -17.95
N MET A 179 19.80 -15.77 -17.46
CA MET A 179 19.47 -14.61 -18.29
C MET A 179 20.71 -13.79 -18.69
N GLY A 180 20.57 -13.01 -19.77
CA GLY A 180 21.56 -12.00 -20.15
C GLY A 180 21.73 -10.93 -19.06
N GLU A 181 22.89 -10.27 -19.02
CA GLU A 181 23.28 -9.38 -17.91
C GLU A 181 22.25 -8.28 -17.60
N ASP A 182 21.70 -7.63 -18.63
CA ASP A 182 20.71 -6.57 -18.46
C ASP A 182 19.35 -7.09 -17.96
N GLN A 183 18.95 -8.27 -18.41
CA GLN A 183 17.73 -8.94 -17.93
C GLN A 183 17.89 -9.36 -16.48
N ARG A 184 19.05 -9.94 -16.15
CA ARG A 184 19.41 -10.34 -14.78
C ARG A 184 19.40 -9.15 -13.82
N LYS A 185 20.03 -8.02 -14.18
CA LYS A 185 20.01 -6.79 -13.37
C LYS A 185 18.57 -6.31 -13.10
N ARG A 186 17.72 -6.28 -14.13
CA ARG A 186 16.30 -5.89 -13.99
C ARG A 186 15.54 -6.81 -13.05
N VAL A 187 15.75 -8.13 -13.15
CA VAL A 187 15.12 -9.10 -12.24
C VAL A 187 15.59 -8.88 -10.80
N LEU A 188 16.90 -8.75 -10.57
CA LEU A 188 17.44 -8.52 -9.22
C LEU A 188 16.97 -7.19 -8.60
N GLU A 189 16.82 -6.15 -9.41
CA GLU A 189 16.24 -4.86 -8.96
C GLU A 189 14.75 -5.02 -8.61
N SER A 190 13.99 -5.74 -9.44
CA SER A 190 12.57 -6.02 -9.17
C SER A 190 12.39 -6.84 -7.89
N VAL A 191 13.21 -7.87 -7.69
CA VAL A 191 13.23 -8.67 -6.46
C VAL A 191 13.55 -7.78 -5.25
N SER A 192 14.52 -6.88 -5.37
CA SER A 192 14.89 -5.97 -4.28
C SER A 192 13.72 -5.05 -3.89
N LYS A 193 12.98 -4.51 -4.86
CA LYS A 193 11.77 -3.70 -4.62
C LYS A 193 10.67 -4.50 -3.94
N GLU A 194 10.45 -5.75 -4.35
CA GLU A 194 9.44 -6.61 -3.71
C GLU A 194 9.79 -6.92 -2.25
N LEU A 195 11.08 -7.18 -1.96
CA LEU A 195 11.55 -7.38 -0.58
C LEU A 195 11.28 -6.15 0.30
N ASP A 196 11.51 -4.95 -0.22
CA ASP A 196 11.22 -3.70 0.51
C ASP A 196 9.72 -3.53 0.80
N LEU A 197 8.84 -3.90 -0.15
CA LEU A 197 7.39 -3.87 0.03
C LEU A 197 6.92 -4.88 1.08
N VAL A 198 7.46 -6.09 1.05
CA VAL A 198 7.13 -7.14 2.03
C VAL A 198 7.59 -6.74 3.43
N GLU A 199 8.80 -6.18 3.58
CA GLU A 199 9.27 -5.67 4.87
C GLU A 199 8.36 -4.57 5.44
N ALA A 200 7.87 -3.67 4.59
CA ALA A 200 6.89 -2.64 5.00
C ALA A 200 5.53 -3.24 5.42
N GLN A 201 5.06 -4.28 4.73
CA GLN A 201 3.84 -5.00 5.10
C GLN A 201 4.00 -5.73 6.43
N ILE A 202 5.14 -6.37 6.66
CA ILE A 202 5.47 -7.04 7.93
C ILE A 202 5.48 -6.02 9.07
N ALA A 203 6.11 -4.85 8.87
CA ALA A 203 6.12 -3.79 9.88
C ALA A 203 4.70 -3.32 10.24
N THR A 204 3.81 -3.21 9.25
CA THR A 204 2.40 -2.82 9.45
C THR A 204 1.59 -3.90 10.17
N LYS A 205 1.91 -5.18 9.96
CA LYS A 205 1.18 -6.31 10.57
C LYS A 205 1.70 -6.72 11.95
N ARG A 206 2.90 -6.27 12.33
CA ARG A 206 3.46 -6.44 13.69
C ARG A 206 3.01 -5.36 14.68
N GLY A 207 2.63 -4.18 14.18
CA GLY A 207 2.04 -3.10 14.99
C GLY A 207 0.54 -3.30 15.17
#